data_AF-A0A8T6PCV7-F1
#
_entry.id   AF-A0A8T6PCV7-F1
#
_cell.length_a   1.000
_cell.length_b   1.000
_cell.length_c   1.000
_cell.angle_alpha   90.00
_cell.angle_beta   90.00
_cell.angle_gamma   90.00
#
_symmetry.space_group_name_H-M   'P 1'
#
loop_
_entity.id
_entity.type
_entity.pdbx_description
1 polymer ?
#
loop_
_entity_poly.entity_id
_entity_poly.type
_entity_poly.pdbx_seq_one_letter_code
_entity_poly.pdbx_strand_id
1 'polypeptide(L)'
;MPPIGRGRSLRLIFAILALILMAVAIGWVLQDRRAAAATPSPTPQSIAQQATATPGSVILPTSTSTAPPATPTETRTPTPAGPVYVEARNPDTNVRSGPDISNDRLGQIQPGERYPVLGRRFRWLQIEYPNT
;
A
#
# COMPACT_ATOMS: atom_id res chain seq x y z
N MET A 1 -74.68 -5.47 -23.67
CA MET A 1 -73.50 -5.85 -22.86
C MET A 1 -72.25 -5.65 -23.70
N PRO A 2 -71.40 -4.64 -23.44
CA PRO A 2 -70.19 -4.43 -24.22
C PRO A 2 -69.03 -5.36 -23.77
N PRO A 3 -68.22 -5.90 -24.70
CA PRO A 3 -67.12 -6.79 -24.36
C PRO A 3 -65.94 -6.03 -23.73
N ILE A 4 -65.46 -6.55 -22.59
CA ILE A 4 -64.35 -5.99 -21.80
C ILE A 4 -63.04 -6.17 -22.58
N GLY A 5 -62.40 -5.04 -22.92
CA GLY A 5 -61.18 -4.98 -23.72
C GLY A 5 -59.93 -5.51 -23.00
N ARG A 6 -59.54 -6.75 -23.34
CA ARG A 6 -58.29 -7.40 -22.89
C ARG A 6 -57.00 -6.69 -23.30
N GLY A 7 -57.06 -5.72 -24.22
CA GLY A 7 -55.90 -4.95 -24.67
C GLY A 7 -55.47 -3.81 -23.72
N ARG A 8 -56.37 -3.31 -22.87
CA ARG A 8 -56.05 -2.23 -21.93
C ARG A 8 -55.31 -2.73 -20.69
N SER A 9 -55.67 -3.91 -20.19
CA SER A 9 -55.03 -4.54 -19.02
C SER A 9 -53.58 -4.95 -19.33
N LEU A 10 -53.31 -5.51 -20.50
CA LEU A 10 -51.94 -5.89 -20.88
C LEU A 10 -51.02 -4.68 -21.05
N ARG A 11 -51.52 -3.58 -21.65
CA ARG A 11 -50.79 -2.31 -21.75
C ARG A 11 -50.56 -1.66 -20.38
N LEU A 12 -51.51 -1.78 -19.45
CA LEU A 12 -51.36 -1.31 -18.07
C LEU A 12 -50.27 -2.08 -17.32
N ILE A 13 -50.21 -3.40 -17.48
CA ILE A 13 -49.21 -4.26 -16.84
C ILE A 13 -47.80 -3.92 -17.33
N PHE A 14 -47.61 -3.76 -18.65
CA PHE A 14 -46.32 -3.33 -19.20
C PHE A 14 -45.91 -1.93 -18.72
N ALA A 15 -46.87 -1.00 -18.58
CA ALA A 15 -46.59 0.33 -18.05
C ALA A 15 -46.17 0.29 -16.57
N ILE A 16 -46.82 -0.53 -15.73
CA ILE A 16 -46.48 -0.70 -14.31
C ILE A 16 -45.10 -1.36 -14.16
N LEU A 17 -44.80 -2.40 -14.95
CA LEU A 17 -43.49 -3.06 -14.92
C LEU A 17 -42.36 -2.11 -15.36
N ALA A 18 -42.59 -1.29 -16.38
CA ALA A 18 -41.63 -0.27 -16.81
C ALA A 18 -41.37 0.78 -15.71
N LEU A 19 -42.42 1.18 -14.98
CA LEU A 19 -42.33 2.16 -13.88
C LEU A 19 -41.57 1.59 -12.68
N ILE A 20 -41.76 0.31 -12.36
CA ILE A 20 -41.01 -0.40 -11.32
C ILE A 20 -39.53 -0.53 -11.70
N LEU A 21 -39.22 -0.92 -12.95
CA LEU A 21 -37.83 -1.02 -13.43
C LEU A 21 -37.13 0.36 -13.42
N MET A 22 -37.85 1.42 -13.80
CA MET A 22 -37.34 2.78 -13.74
C MET A 22 -37.08 3.24 -12.30
N ALA A 23 -37.97 2.93 -11.35
CA ALA A 23 -37.78 3.25 -9.94
C ALA A 23 -36.57 2.52 -9.34
N VAL A 24 -36.35 1.26 -9.71
CA VAL A 24 -35.15 0.50 -9.32
C VAL A 24 -33.89 1.13 -9.92
N ALA A 25 -33.89 1.47 -11.22
CA ALA A 25 -32.77 2.14 -11.87
C ALA A 25 -32.46 3.53 -11.26
N ILE A 26 -33.48 4.31 -10.90
CA ILE A 26 -33.33 5.59 -10.19
C ILE A 26 -32.76 5.36 -8.78
N GLY A 27 -33.19 4.30 -8.09
CA GLY A 27 -32.63 3.89 -6.80
C GLY A 27 -31.13 3.58 -6.88
N TRP A 28 -30.67 2.88 -7.92
CA TRP A 28 -29.25 2.62 -8.18
C TRP A 28 -28.45 3.92 -8.41
N VAL A 29 -29.00 4.86 -9.19
CA VAL A 29 -28.36 6.16 -9.47
C VAL A 29 -28.26 7.06 -8.22
N LEU A 30 -29.18 6.95 -7.27
CA LEU A 30 -29.15 7.70 -6.01
C LEU A 30 -28.20 7.08 -4.96
N GLN A 31 -27.92 5.78 -5.04
CA GLN A 31 -27.00 5.09 -4.13
C GLN A 31 -25.52 5.45 -4.37
N ASP A 32 -25.17 5.94 -5.57
CA ASP A 32 -23.80 6.24 -6.01
C ASP A 32 -23.24 7.59 -5.55
N ARG A 33 -24.00 8.37 -4.76
CA ARG A 33 -23.48 9.60 -4.15
C ARG A 33 -22.76 9.33 -2.83
N ARG A 34 -21.67 8.57 -2.90
CA ARG A 34 -20.62 8.58 -1.88
C ARG A 34 -19.52 9.52 -2.37
N ALA A 35 -19.77 10.81 -2.19
CA ALA A 35 -18.76 11.83 -2.40
C ALA A 35 -17.62 11.59 -1.40
N ALA A 36 -16.40 11.53 -1.94
CA ALA A 36 -15.17 11.64 -1.21
C ALA A 36 -15.17 12.95 -0.40
N ALA A 37 -15.23 12.84 0.93
CA ALA A 37 -14.59 13.84 1.77
C ALA A 37 -13.13 13.41 1.88
N ALA A 38 -12.29 14.00 1.03
CA ALA A 38 -10.88 14.11 1.33
C ALA A 38 -10.76 14.80 2.69
N THR A 39 -10.44 14.04 3.74
CA THR A 39 -9.88 14.62 4.95
C THR A 39 -8.52 15.18 4.53
N PRO A 40 -8.27 16.50 4.56
CA PRO A 40 -6.89 16.97 4.48
C PRO A 40 -6.12 16.31 5.61
N SER A 41 -5.01 15.67 5.26
CA SER A 41 -4.00 15.19 6.20
C SER A 41 -3.81 16.22 7.33
N PRO A 42 -3.64 15.81 8.59
CA PRO A 42 -3.08 16.72 9.58
C PRO A 42 -1.70 17.12 9.09
N THR A 43 -1.60 18.34 8.57
CA THR A 43 -0.34 19.04 8.33
C THR A 43 0.51 18.85 9.58
N PRO A 44 1.71 18.23 9.51
CA PRO A 44 2.67 18.40 10.59
C PRO A 44 2.94 19.91 10.63
N GLN A 45 2.44 20.56 11.68
CA GLN A 45 2.79 21.95 11.96
C GLN A 45 4.30 21.98 12.18
N SER A 46 5.04 22.40 11.15
CA SER A 46 6.44 22.77 11.28
C SER A 46 6.46 24.07 12.08
N ILE A 47 6.59 23.94 13.40
CA ILE A 47 6.99 25.07 14.25
C ILE A 47 8.44 25.33 13.86
N ALA A 48 8.65 26.42 13.12
CA ALA A 48 9.96 27.01 12.92
C ALA A 48 10.55 27.35 14.29
N GLN A 49 11.33 26.44 14.87
CA GLN A 49 12.33 26.77 15.88
C GLN A 49 13.61 27.11 15.12
N GLN A 50 13.79 28.40 14.89
CA GLN A 50 15.08 29.00 14.59
C GLN A 50 16.03 28.71 15.75
N ALA A 51 16.96 27.78 15.57
CA ALA A 51 18.21 27.79 16.30
C ALA A 51 19.28 28.31 15.33
N THR A 52 19.61 29.59 15.46
CA THR A 52 20.83 30.16 14.87
C THR A 52 22.01 29.46 15.53
N ALA A 53 22.63 28.49 14.84
CA ALA A 53 23.93 27.99 15.26
C ALA A 53 24.93 29.14 15.11
N THR A 54 25.28 29.77 16.22
CA THR A 54 26.39 30.72 16.30
C THR A 54 27.68 29.92 16.06
N PRO A 55 28.55 30.30 15.12
CA PRO A 55 29.89 29.72 15.04
C PRO A 55 30.67 30.16 16.28
N GLY A 56 30.63 29.35 17.34
CA GLY A 56 31.49 29.48 18.50
C GLY A 56 32.75 28.65 18.31
N SER A 57 33.91 29.30 18.26
CA SER A 57 35.21 28.61 18.26
C SER A 57 35.45 27.99 19.64
N VAL A 58 35.33 26.67 19.77
CA VAL A 58 35.80 25.95 20.96
C VAL A 58 37.31 25.75 20.80
N ILE A 59 38.09 26.57 21.52
CA ILE A 59 39.52 26.36 21.67
C ILE A 59 39.71 25.32 22.77
N LEU A 60 40.12 24.11 22.41
CA LEU A 60 40.48 23.06 23.37
C LEU A 60 41.98 23.19 23.69
N PRO A 61 42.42 23.32 24.96
CA PRO A 61 43.82 23.14 25.28
C PRO A 61 44.24 21.72 24.94
N THR A 62 45.21 21.58 24.04
CA THR A 62 45.83 20.31 23.69
C THR A 62 46.54 19.75 24.91
N SER A 63 45.92 18.79 25.61
CA SER A 63 46.65 17.88 26.50
C SER A 63 47.30 16.83 25.61
N THR A 64 48.54 17.09 25.17
CA THR A 64 49.41 16.11 24.55
C THR A 64 49.72 15.02 25.57
N SER A 65 48.90 13.97 25.60
CA SER A 65 49.19 12.73 26.31
C SER A 65 49.81 11.76 25.32
N THR A 66 51.12 11.56 25.44
CA THR A 66 51.85 10.50 24.72
C THR A 66 51.31 9.14 25.16
N ALA A 67 50.39 8.58 24.38
CA ALA A 67 49.91 7.23 24.58
C ALA A 67 50.99 6.20 24.18
N PRO A 68 51.24 5.15 24.98
CA PRO A 68 52.15 4.06 24.63
C PRO A 68 51.65 3.27 23.40
N PRO A 69 52.50 2.47 22.73
CA PRO A 69 52.18 1.83 21.46
C PRO A 69 50.92 0.96 21.54
N ALA A 70 49.95 1.22 20.67
CA ALA A 70 48.70 0.48 20.60
C ALA A 70 48.93 -0.98 20.17
N THR A 71 48.46 -1.91 21.00
CA THR A 71 48.17 -3.30 20.61
C THR A 71 47.15 -3.30 19.46
N PRO A 72 47.30 -4.15 18.41
CA PRO A 72 46.40 -4.13 17.27
C PRO A 72 44.96 -4.45 17.72
N THR A 73 44.08 -3.47 17.53
CA THR A 73 42.63 -3.66 17.67
C THR A 73 42.12 -4.30 16.39
N GLU A 74 41.62 -5.53 16.46
CA GLU A 74 40.98 -6.20 15.33
C GLU A 74 39.79 -5.37 14.85
N THR A 75 39.95 -4.68 13.72
CA THR A 75 38.83 -4.03 13.03
C THR A 75 38.06 -5.11 12.29
N ARG A 76 36.93 -5.55 12.84
CA ARG A 76 36.00 -6.40 12.08
C ARG A 76 35.25 -5.54 11.07
N THR A 77 35.66 -5.61 9.81
CA THR A 77 34.88 -5.09 8.70
C THR A 77 33.54 -5.83 8.67
N PRO A 78 32.38 -5.14 8.73
CA PRO A 78 31.09 -5.81 8.54
C PRO A 78 31.10 -6.42 7.13
N THR A 79 31.01 -7.74 7.05
CA THR A 79 30.80 -8.43 5.78
C THR A 79 29.51 -7.90 5.17
N PRO A 80 29.52 -7.35 3.94
CA PRO A 80 28.29 -6.95 3.27
C PRO A 80 27.36 -8.15 3.21
N ALA A 81 26.16 -8.03 3.79
CA ALA A 81 25.14 -9.05 3.64
C ALA A 81 24.82 -9.13 2.14
N GLY A 82 25.14 -10.26 1.52
CA GLY A 82 24.78 -10.53 0.14
C GLY A 82 23.26 -10.47 -0.07
N PRO A 83 22.80 -10.43 -1.34
CA PRO A 83 21.38 -10.42 -1.64
C PRO A 83 20.66 -11.60 -0.98
N VAL A 84 19.56 -11.32 -0.30
CA VAL A 84 18.69 -12.32 0.32
C VAL A 84 17.66 -12.76 -0.71
N TYR A 85 17.45 -14.07 -0.81
CA TYR A 85 16.45 -14.66 -1.69
C TYR A 85 15.35 -15.33 -0.89
N VAL A 86 14.16 -15.39 -1.46
CA VAL A 86 13.02 -16.14 -0.94
C VAL A 86 12.45 -17.06 -2.02
N GLU A 87 11.89 -18.17 -1.58
CA GLU A 87 11.13 -19.09 -2.42
C GLU A 87 9.76 -19.37 -1.79
N ALA A 88 8.80 -19.79 -2.61
CA ALA A 88 7.50 -20.19 -2.12
C ALA A 88 7.61 -21.50 -1.34
N ARG A 89 6.96 -21.58 -0.18
CA ARG A 89 6.83 -22.86 0.54
C ARG A 89 5.77 -23.76 -0.09
N ASN A 90 4.72 -23.15 -0.64
CA ASN A 90 3.58 -23.83 -1.22
C ASN A 90 3.32 -23.30 -2.65
N PRO A 91 2.84 -24.15 -3.57
CA PRO A 91 2.62 -23.77 -4.98
C PRO A 91 1.49 -22.74 -5.21
N ASP A 92 0.66 -22.52 -4.21
CA ASP A 92 -0.47 -21.57 -4.21
C ASP A 92 -0.12 -20.20 -3.60
N THR A 93 1.18 -19.89 -3.44
CA THR A 93 1.63 -18.63 -2.84
C THR A 93 1.36 -17.44 -3.77
N ASN A 94 0.54 -16.49 -3.29
CA ASN A 94 0.13 -15.31 -4.06
C ASN A 94 1.14 -14.16 -3.93
N VAL A 95 1.51 -13.55 -5.06
CA VAL A 95 2.18 -12.25 -5.13
C VAL A 95 1.12 -11.18 -5.36
N ARG A 96 1.19 -10.09 -4.59
CA ARG A 96 0.22 -8.99 -4.63
C ARG A 96 0.94 -7.66 -4.85
N SER A 97 0.21 -6.69 -5.41
CA SER A 97 0.70 -5.34 -5.68
C SER A 97 1.03 -4.56 -4.40
N GLY A 98 0.53 -5.00 -3.24
CA GLY A 98 0.84 -4.39 -1.96
C GLY A 98 0.70 -5.34 -0.78
N PRO A 99 1.14 -4.90 0.41
CA PRO A 99 1.19 -5.71 1.63
C PRO A 99 -0.18 -5.79 2.34
N ASP A 100 -1.21 -6.15 1.57
CA ASP A 100 -2.57 -6.39 2.06
C ASP A 100 -3.25 -7.47 1.19
N ILE A 101 -4.20 -8.20 1.77
CA ILE A 101 -5.02 -9.19 1.06
C ILE A 101 -6.02 -8.56 0.10
N SER A 102 -6.37 -7.28 0.29
CA SER A 102 -7.27 -6.54 -0.60
C SER A 102 -6.58 -6.02 -1.86
N ASN A 103 -5.25 -6.02 -1.89
CA ASN A 103 -4.49 -5.59 -3.08
C ASN A 103 -4.58 -6.61 -4.20
N ASP A 104 -4.48 -6.12 -5.44
CA ASP A 104 -4.54 -6.92 -6.64
C ASP A 104 -3.50 -8.04 -6.64
N ARG A 105 -3.91 -9.20 -7.15
CA ARG A 105 -3.07 -10.36 -7.31
C ARG A 105 -2.29 -10.22 -8.61
N LEU A 106 -0.97 -10.07 -8.51
CA LEU A 106 -0.08 -9.99 -9.67
C LEU A 106 0.19 -11.39 -10.26
N GLY A 107 0.32 -12.40 -9.40
CA GLY A 107 0.63 -13.76 -9.85
C GLY A 107 0.76 -14.76 -8.70
N GLN A 108 1.21 -15.98 -9.01
CA GLN A 108 1.72 -16.94 -8.01
C GLN A 108 3.16 -17.32 -8.32
N ILE A 109 3.89 -17.65 -7.26
CA ILE A 109 5.28 -18.10 -7.31
C ILE A 109 5.36 -19.56 -6.88
N GLN A 110 6.33 -20.31 -7.41
CA GLN A 110 6.46 -21.75 -7.18
C GLN A 110 7.63 -22.09 -6.24
N PRO A 111 7.56 -23.23 -5.52
CA PRO A 111 8.70 -23.75 -4.78
C PRO A 111 9.89 -24.03 -5.72
N GLY A 112 11.10 -23.73 -5.25
CA GLY A 112 12.34 -23.86 -6.02
C GLY A 112 12.69 -22.64 -6.89
N GLU A 113 11.74 -21.72 -7.12
CA GLU A 113 12.02 -20.42 -7.73
C GLU A 113 12.48 -19.42 -6.67
N ARG A 114 13.56 -18.70 -6.96
CA ARG A 114 14.16 -17.74 -6.02
C ARG A 114 13.99 -16.31 -6.51
N TYR A 115 13.46 -15.47 -5.62
CA TYR A 115 13.22 -14.06 -5.87
C TYR A 115 14.05 -13.20 -4.91
N PRO A 116 14.74 -12.15 -5.39
CA PRO A 116 15.42 -11.19 -4.52
C PRO A 116 14.46 -10.51 -3.57
N VAL A 117 14.82 -10.43 -2.29
CA VAL A 117 14.04 -9.71 -1.27
C VAL A 117 14.51 -8.26 -1.23
N LEU A 118 13.59 -7.34 -1.52
CA LEU A 118 13.81 -5.89 -1.48
C LEU A 118 13.56 -5.31 -0.10
N GLY A 119 12.73 -5.97 0.70
CA GLY A 119 12.40 -5.53 2.05
C GLY A 119 11.28 -6.34 2.69
N ARG A 120 10.88 -5.89 3.86
CA ARG A 120 9.80 -6.52 4.64
C ARG A 120 8.91 -5.45 5.25
N ARG A 121 7.60 -5.67 5.18
CA ARG A 121 6.60 -4.86 5.90
C ARG A 121 5.67 -5.77 6.68
N PHE A 122 5.73 -5.70 8.01
CA PHE A 122 5.01 -6.59 8.92
C PHE A 122 5.27 -8.08 8.61
N ARG A 123 4.28 -8.76 8.03
CA ARG A 123 4.33 -10.17 7.64
C ARG A 123 4.52 -10.38 6.14
N TRP A 124 4.63 -9.30 5.36
CA TRP A 124 4.81 -9.34 3.92
C TRP A 124 6.28 -9.14 3.56
N LEU A 125 6.78 -9.98 2.66
CA LEU A 125 8.06 -9.77 2.00
C LEU A 125 7.82 -9.05 0.68
N GLN A 126 8.61 -8.01 0.45
CA GLN A 126 8.66 -7.36 -0.85
C GLN A 126 9.75 -8.03 -1.66
N ILE A 127 9.39 -8.51 -2.84
CA ILE A 127 10.30 -9.20 -3.75
C ILE A 127 10.38 -8.44 -5.07
N GLU A 128 11.48 -8.63 -5.77
CA GLU A 128 11.55 -8.28 -7.19
C GLU A 128 10.76 -9.33 -7.97
N TYR A 129 9.63 -8.92 -8.54
CA TYR A 129 8.75 -9.79 -9.33
C TYR A 129 8.78 -9.31 -10.79
N PRO A 130 9.03 -10.18 -11.77
CA PRO A 130 9.04 -9.79 -13.17
C PRO A 130 7.67 -9.28 -13.60
N ASN A 131 7.62 -8.08 -14.18
CA ASN A 131 6.42 -7.59 -14.85
C ASN A 131 6.29 -8.33 -16.18
N THR A 132 5.40 -9.32 -16.24
CA THR A 132 4.98 -9.97 -17.49
C THR A 132 3.81 -9.22 -18.11
#